data_AF-A0A5W6ERU6-F1
#
_entry.id   AF-A0A5W6ERU6-F1
#
_cell.length_a   1.000
_cell.length_b   1.000
_cell.length_c   1.000
_cell.angle_alpha   90.00
_cell.angle_beta   90.00
_cell.angle_gamma   90.00
#
_symmetry.space_group_name_H-M   'P 1'
#
loop_
_entity.id
_entity.type
_entity.pdbx_description
1 polymer ?
#
loop_
_entity_poly.entity_id
_entity_poly.type
_entity_poly.pdbx_seq_one_letter_code
_entity_poly.pdbx_strand_id
1 'polypeptide(L)' 'MKITLIIPTYNAGSLWPNVLDAIKQQTIYPDKLIVIDSGSKDETVPLASDLKNISIFNID' A
#
# COMPACT_ATOMS: atom_id res chain seq x y z
N MET A 1 0.58 21.27 2.04
CA MET A 1 1.76 20.43 1.70
C MET A 1 1.23 19.24 0.93
N LYS A 2 1.88 18.82 -0.17
CA LYS A 2 1.50 17.59 -0.89
C LYS A 2 2.38 16.43 -0.41
N ILE A 3 1.78 15.29 -0.09
CA ILE A 3 2.45 14.11 0.44
C ILE A 3 2.20 12.92 -0.48
N THR A 4 3.26 12.21 -0.85
CA THR A 4 3.18 10.92 -1.55
C THR A 4 3.78 9.84 -0.66
N LEU A 5 3.03 8.77 -0.39
CA LEU A 5 3.49 7.57 0.29
C LEU A 5 3.87 6.52 -0.75
N ILE A 6 5.08 5.97 -0.66
CA ILE A 6 5.56 4.91 -1.55
C ILE A 6 5.95 3.70 -0.70
N ILE A 7 5.40 2.53 -1.02
CA ILE A 7 5.63 1.28 -0.29
C ILE A 7 6.16 0.22 -1.27
N PRO A 8 7.48 -0.01 -1.32
CA PRO A 8 8.02 -1.21 -1.94
C PRO A 8 7.73 -2.43 -1.06
N THR A 9 7.27 -3.53 -1.65
CA THR A 9 6.86 -4.72 -0.89
C THR A 9 7.02 -6.00 -1.69
N TYR A 10 7.16 -7.12 -0.96
CA TYR A 10 7.10 -8.49 -1.46
C TYR A 10 6.63 -9.39 -0.31
N ASN A 11 5.49 -10.05 -0.49
CA ASN A 11 4.82 -10.87 0.52
C ASN A 11 4.73 -10.17 1.88
N ALA A 12 4.00 -9.05 1.94
CA ALA A 12 3.84 -8.23 3.14
C ALA A 12 3.25 -9.01 4.33
N GLY A 13 2.57 -10.12 4.06
CA GLY A 13 2.18 -11.11 5.05
C GLY A 13 1.24 -10.56 6.13
N SER A 14 1.36 -11.12 7.33
CA SER A 14 0.42 -10.86 8.44
C SER A 14 0.47 -9.44 9.00
N LEU A 15 1.54 -8.67 8.74
CA LEU A 15 1.63 -7.28 9.16
C LEU A 15 0.82 -6.35 8.24
N TRP A 16 0.55 -6.77 7.01
CA TRP A 16 -0.04 -5.92 5.98
C TRP A 16 -1.38 -5.31 6.38
N PRO A 17 -2.35 -6.07 6.94
CA PRO A 17 -3.61 -5.49 7.40
C PRO A 17 -3.42 -4.33 8.39
N ASN A 18 -2.49 -4.48 9.35
CA ASN A 18 -2.22 -3.45 10.34
C ASN A 18 -1.62 -2.17 9.71
N VAL A 19 -0.77 -2.34 8.69
CA VAL A 19 -0.20 -1.21 7.92
C VAL A 19 -1.30 -0.46 7.17
N LEU A 20 -2.17 -1.20 6.49
CA LEU A 20 -3.30 -0.63 5.75
C LEU A 20 -4.25 0.13 6.68
N ASP A 21 -4.57 -0.44 7.84
CA ASP A 21 -5.41 0.20 8.85
C ASP A 21 -4.75 1.45 9.44
N ALA A 22 -3.43 1.43 9.66
CA ALA A 22 -2.69 2.60 10.11
C ALA A 22 -2.69 3.73 9.06
N ILE A 23 -2.61 3.40 7.77
CA ILE A 23 -2.73 4.36 6.67
C ILE A 23 -4.13 4.98 6.64
N LYS A 24 -5.19 4.17 6.81
CA LYS A 24 -6.58 4.64 6.86
C LYS A 24 -6.84 5.62 8.01
N GLN A 25 -6.08 5.52 9.11
CA GLN A 25 -6.21 6.36 10.30
C GLN A 25 -5.32 7.61 10.32
N GLN A 26 -4.54 7.87 9.27
CA GLN A 26 -3.69 9.07 9.22
C GLN A 26 -4.53 10.36 9.29
N THR A 27 -4.16 11.26 10.20
CA THR A 27 -4.79 12.58 10.33
C THR A 27 -4.55 13.46 9.11
N ILE A 28 -3.44 13.23 8.40
CA ILE A 28 -3.15 13.79 7.08
C ILE A 28 -2.99 12.61 6.13
N TYR A 29 -4.06 12.29 5.39
CA TYR A 29 -4.04 11.20 4.42
C TYR A 29 -3.17 11.56 3.20
N PRO A 30 -2.39 10.62 2.63
CA PRO A 30 -1.56 10.91 1.45
C PRO A 30 -2.40 11.37 0.24
N ASP A 31 -1.93 12.40 -0.45
CA ASP A 31 -2.53 12.83 -1.72
C ASP A 31 -2.33 11.78 -2.82
N LYS A 32 -1.27 10.98 -2.70
CA LYS A 32 -0.97 9.85 -3.58
C LYS A 32 -0.36 8.71 -2.78
N LEU A 33 -0.80 7.50 -3.06
CA LEU A 33 -0.26 6.27 -2.48
C LEU A 33 0.22 5.36 -3.60
N ILE A 34 1.45 4.89 -3.52
CA ILE A 34 2.04 4.02 -4.53
C ILE A 34 2.54 2.75 -3.85
N VAL A 35 2.02 1.60 -4.26
CA VAL A 35 2.58 0.29 -3.86
C VAL A 35 3.39 -0.24 -5.03
N ILE A 36 4.65 -0.59 -4.77
CA ILE A 36 5.53 -1.23 -5.74
C ILE A 36 5.72 -2.67 -5.27
N ASP A 37 5.10 -3.61 -5.96
CA ASP A 37 5.06 -5.01 -5.58
C ASP A 37 6.00 -5.86 -6.46
N SER A 38 6.92 -6.60 -5.84
CA SER A 38 7.88 -7.45 -6.55
C SER A 38 7.33 -8.86 -6.84
N GLY A 39 6.06 -8.97 -7.23
CA GLY A 39 5.44 -10.23 -7.62
C GLY A 39 4.97 -11.09 -6.44
N SER A 40 4.43 -10.46 -5.40
CA SER A 40 3.86 -11.13 -4.24
C SER A 40 2.86 -12.23 -4.63
N LYS A 41 2.88 -13.31 -3.86
CA LYS A 41 1.98 -14.47 -4.05
C LYS A 41 0.93 -14.60 -2.95
N ASP A 42 0.98 -13.71 -1.97
CA ASP A 42 -0.01 -13.59 -0.91
C ASP A 42 -1.02 -12.47 -1.22
N GLU A 43 -1.83 -12.13 -0.23
CA GLU A 43 -2.88 -11.13 -0.34
C GLU A 43 -2.37 -9.67 -0.31
N THR A 44 -1.06 -9.44 -0.49
CA THR A 44 -0.48 -8.07 -0.47
C THR A 44 -1.19 -7.13 -1.44
N VAL A 45 -1.29 -7.50 -2.72
CA VAL A 45 -1.91 -6.66 -3.75
C VAL A 45 -3.44 -6.55 -3.57
N PRO A 46 -4.19 -7.66 -3.39
CA PRO A 46 -5.63 -7.60 -3.14
C PRO A 46 -6.00 -6.70 -1.95
N LEU A 47 -5.31 -6.82 -0.82
CA LEU A 47 -5.61 -6.04 0.38
C LEU A 47 -5.29 -4.54 0.21
N ALA A 48 -4.26 -4.20 -0.56
CA ALA A 48 -3.89 -2.81 -0.80
C ALA A 48 -4.94 -2.05 -1.64
N SER A 49 -5.68 -2.75 -2.48
CA SER A 49 -6.59 -2.17 -3.47
C SER A 49 -7.74 -1.33 -2.90
N ASP A 50 -8.06 -1.49 -1.62
CA ASP A 50 -9.11 -0.75 -0.90
C ASP A 50 -8.69 0.66 -0.44
N LEU A 51 -7.40 1.03 -0.57
CA LEU A 51 -6.93 2.35 -0.17
C LEU A 51 -7.30 3.45 -1.18
N LYS A 52 -7.48 4.68 -0.68
CA LYS A 52 -7.76 5.85 -1.51
C LYS A 52 -6.48 6.34 -2.19
N ASN A 53 -6.61 6.96 -3.36
CA ASN A 53 -5.51 7.57 -4.12
C ASN A 53 -4.36 6.60 -4.44
N ILE A 54 -4.64 5.29 -4.49
CA ILE A 54 -3.64 4.24 -4.69
C ILE A 54 -3.34 4.01 -6.17
N SER A 55 -2.07 3.72 -6.47
CA SER A 55 -1.62 3.06 -7.69
C SER A 55 -0.71 1.90 -7.31
N ILE A 56 -0.95 0.72 -7.88
CA ILE A 56 -0.13 -0.47 -7.63
C ILE A 56 0.66 -0.77 -8.90
N PHE A 57 1.98 -0.90 -8.76
CA PHE A 57 2.89 -1.29 -9.83
C PHE A 57 3.49 -2.64 -9.48
N ASN A 58 3.23 -3.65 -10.31
CA ASN A 58 3.91 -4.93 -10.21
C ASN A 58 5.19 -4.86 -11.03
N ILE A 59 6.30 -5.33 -10.45
CA ILE A 59 7.58 -5.46 -11.13
C ILE A 59 7.96 -6.94 -11.11
N ASP A 60 8.01 -7.54 -12.29
CA ASP A 60 8.47 -8.92 -12.53
C ASP A 60 10.01 -8.98 -12.65
#